data_AF-A0A5D4SQJ9-F1
#
_entry.id   AF-A0A5D4SQJ9-F1
#
_cell.length_a   1.000
_cell.length_b   1.000
_cell.length_c   1.000
_cell.angle_alpha   90.00
_cell.angle_beta   90.00
_cell.angle_gamma   90.00
#
_symmetry.space_group_name_H-M   'P 1'
#
loop_
_entity.id
_entity.type
_entity.pdbx_description
1 polymer ?
#
loop_
_entity_poly.entity_id
_entity_poly.type
_entity_poly.pdbx_seq_one_letter_code
_entity_poly.pdbx_strand_id
1 'polypeptide(L)' 'MTTIKDVASVLTDIFNEDQDPLAEIWLKNDLIKKRLATSYDDWILDHEDQPDMQFSLRVHVDYYLDMADRFPKIMNPGRK' A
#
# COMPACT_ATOMS: atom_id res chain seq x y z
N MET A 1 -2.38 -9.27 11.63
CA MET A 1 -2.79 -9.53 10.24
C MET A 1 -3.62 -8.37 9.78
N THR A 2 -3.13 -7.71 8.74
CA THR A 2 -3.64 -6.48 8.16
C THR A 2 -4.82 -6.78 7.25
N THR A 3 -5.83 -5.92 7.27
CA THR A 3 -7.04 -6.09 6.49
C THR A 3 -7.14 -5.07 5.36
N ILE A 4 -8.05 -5.33 4.42
CA ILE A 4 -8.41 -4.37 3.36
C ILE A 4 -8.90 -3.05 3.96
N LYS A 5 -9.54 -3.06 5.15
CA LYS A 5 -10.03 -1.85 5.81
C LYS A 5 -8.89 -1.00 6.35
N ASP A 6 -7.84 -1.61 6.88
CA ASP A 6 -6.66 -0.91 7.39
C ASP A 6 -5.95 -0.19 6.24
N VAL A 7 -5.76 -0.89 5.11
CA VAL A 7 -5.18 -0.30 3.89
C VAL A 7 -6.09 0.80 3.32
N ALA A 8 -7.41 0.60 3.33
CA ALA A 8 -8.36 1.62 2.87
C ALA A 8 -8.30 2.89 3.74
N SER A 9 -8.12 2.74 5.06
CA SER A 9 -7.94 3.89 5.95
C SER A 9 -6.70 4.69 5.55
N VAL A 10 -5.55 4.00 5.42
CA VAL A 10 -4.28 4.62 5.03
C VAL A 10 -4.39 5.33 3.67
N LEU A 11 -4.96 4.67 2.67
CA LEU A 11 -5.16 5.27 1.35
C LEU A 11 -6.13 6.47 1.37
N THR A 12 -7.12 6.46 2.26
CA THR A 12 -8.04 7.59 2.45
C THR A 12 -7.31 8.79 3.06
N ASP A 13 -6.45 8.53 4.05
CA ASP A 13 -5.63 9.56 4.68
C ASP A 13 -4.65 10.17 3.66
N ILE A 14 -3.94 9.34 2.88
CA ILE A 14 -3.06 9.78 1.79
C ILE A 14 -3.83 10.63 0.77
N PHE A 15 -4.99 10.15 0.32
CA PHE A 15 -5.79 10.89 -0.66
C PHE A 15 -6.26 12.25 -0.11
N ASN A 16 -6.64 12.31 1.17
CA ASN A 16 -7.06 13.55 1.80
C ASN A 16 -5.91 14.55 1.98
N GLU A 17 -4.72 14.06 2.36
CA GLU A 17 -3.53 14.88 2.62
C GLU A 17 -2.82 15.34 1.34
N ASP A 18 -2.53 14.41 0.43
CA ASP A 18 -1.66 14.63 -0.72
C ASP A 18 -2.43 14.76 -2.05
N GLN A 19 -3.75 14.49 -2.05
CA GLN A 19 -4.61 14.48 -3.24
C GLN A 19 -4.07 13.55 -4.35
N ASP A 20 -3.41 12.45 -3.98
CA ASP A 20 -2.82 11.50 -4.92
C ASP A 20 -3.93 10.75 -5.71
N PRO A 21 -4.03 10.95 -7.05
CA PRO A 21 -5.03 10.26 -7.87
C PRO A 21 -4.89 8.74 -7.86
N LEU A 22 -3.67 8.22 -7.69
CA LEU A 22 -3.42 6.80 -7.64
C LEU A 22 -3.96 6.18 -6.36
N ALA A 23 -3.84 6.88 -5.23
CA ALA A 23 -4.47 6.48 -3.97
C ALA A 23 -6.00 6.36 -4.12
N GLU A 24 -6.63 7.31 -4.82
CA GLU A 24 -8.07 7.25 -5.13
C GLU A 24 -8.45 6.03 -5.99
N ILE A 25 -7.62 5.70 -6.97
CA ILE A 25 -7.82 4.51 -7.82
C ILE A 25 -7.68 3.23 -6.99
N TRP A 26 -6.67 3.16 -6.12
CA TRP A 26 -6.40 1.99 -5.30
C TRP A 26 -7.47 1.78 -4.22
N LEU A 27 -8.07 2.85 -3.69
CA LEU A 27 -9.23 2.78 -2.79
C LEU A 27 -10.39 1.99 -3.41
N LYS A 28 -10.58 2.11 -4.72
CA LYS A 28 -11.66 1.45 -5.47
C LYS A 28 -11.31 0.01 -5.88
N ASN A 29 -10.12 -0.48 -5.56
CA ASN A 29 -9.64 -1.80 -5.99
C ASN A 29 -9.27 -2.71 -4.80
N ASP A 30 -10.19 -3.62 -4.44
CA ASP A 30 -10.01 -4.56 -3.34
C ASP A 30 -8.84 -5.53 -3.55
N LEU A 31 -8.49 -5.86 -4.80
CA LEU A 31 -7.36 -6.74 -5.09
C LEU A 31 -6.02 -6.06 -4.78
N ILE A 32 -5.89 -4.76 -5.08
CA ILE A 32 -4.70 -3.97 -4.70
C ILE A 32 -4.61 -3.87 -3.18
N LYS A 33 -5.70 -3.50 -2.50
CA LYS A 33 -5.71 -3.38 -1.03
C LYS A 33 -5.37 -4.71 -0.34
N LYS A 34 -5.90 -5.83 -0.84
CA LYS A 34 -5.56 -7.16 -0.34
C LYS A 34 -4.08 -7.47 -0.54
N ARG A 35 -3.53 -7.15 -1.72
CA ARG A 35 -2.12 -7.38 -2.02
C ARG A 35 -1.20 -6.57 -1.11
N LEU A 36 -1.52 -5.29 -0.88
CA LEU A 36 -0.79 -4.43 0.05
C LEU A 36 -0.82 -5.00 1.47
N ALA A 37 -2.01 -5.37 1.97
CA ALA A 37 -2.17 -5.98 3.28
C ALA A 37 -1.33 -7.26 3.44
N THR A 38 -1.41 -8.19 2.49
CA THR A 38 -0.62 -9.43 2.52
C THR A 38 0.87 -9.14 2.46
N SER A 39 1.34 -8.29 1.52
CA SER A 39 2.76 -7.97 1.42
C SER A 39 3.34 -7.27 2.65
N TYR A 40 2.51 -6.49 3.36
CA TYR A 40 2.92 -5.85 4.60
C TYR A 40 3.03 -6.86 5.74
N ASP A 41 2.04 -7.74 5.89
CA ASP A 41 2.11 -8.82 6.87
C ASP A 41 3.31 -9.74 6.61
N ASP A 42 3.57 -10.11 5.36
CA ASP A 42 4.74 -10.92 4.97
C ASP A 42 6.04 -10.20 5.34
N TRP A 43 6.15 -8.89 5.07
CA TRP A 43 7.34 -8.11 5.45
C TRP A 43 7.58 -8.09 6.97
N ILE A 44 6.52 -7.85 7.75
CA ILE A 44 6.61 -7.83 9.21
C ILE A 44 7.03 -9.18 9.76
N LEU A 45 6.51 -10.28 9.19
CA LEU A 45 6.87 -11.64 9.56
C LEU A 45 8.34 -11.95 9.21
N ASP A 46 8.78 -11.63 8.00
CA ASP A 46 10.17 -11.88 7.55
C ASP A 46 11.21 -11.08 8.36
N HIS A 47 10.80 -9.97 8.98
CA HIS A 47 11.65 -9.06 9.75
C HIS A 47 11.23 -8.96 11.23
N GLU A 48 10.59 -9.98 11.77
CA GLU A 48 10.10 -9.96 13.16
C GLU A 48 11.23 -9.75 14.18
N ASP A 49 12.42 -10.30 13.91
CA ASP A 49 13.64 -10.18 14.72
C ASP A 49 14.53 -8.96 14.36
N GLN A 50 14.10 -8.13 13.40
CA GLN A 50 14.86 -6.98 12.86
C GLN A 50 14.04 -5.68 13.05
N PRO A 51 13.98 -5.14 14.29
CA PRO A 51 13.08 -4.02 14.61
C PRO A 51 13.41 -2.73 13.85
N ASP A 52 14.64 -2.56 13.37
CA ASP A 52 15.09 -1.47 12.53
C ASP A 52 14.59 -1.56 11.08
N MET A 53 14.15 -2.74 10.65
CA MET A 53 13.57 -2.98 9.32
C MET A 53 12.04 -2.96 9.32
N GLN A 54 11.39 -2.86 10.48
CA GLN A 54 9.95 -2.74 10.57
C GLN A 54 9.52 -1.27 10.34
N PHE A 55 8.51 -1.09 9.51
CA PHE A 55 7.91 0.22 9.23
C PHE A 55 6.40 0.14 9.35
N SER A 56 5.74 1.31 9.38
CA SER A 56 4.28 1.37 9.49
C SER A 56 3.61 1.00 8.16
N LEU A 57 2.34 0.59 8.23
CA LEU A 57 1.53 0.35 7.04
C LEU A 57 1.44 1.58 6.13
N ARG A 58 1.44 2.80 6.69
CA ARG A 58 1.48 4.05 5.91
C ARG A 58 2.74 4.12 5.05
N VAL A 59 3.92 3.92 5.65
CA VAL A 59 5.21 3.94 4.93
C VAL A 59 5.24 2.86 3.83
N HIS A 60 4.69 1.68 4.11
CA HIS A 60 4.55 0.63 3.11
C HIS A 60 3.71 1.07 1.91
N VAL A 61 2.53 1.64 2.16
CA VAL A 61 1.63 2.10 1.09
C VAL A 61 2.24 3.25 0.30
N ASP A 62 2.86 4.22 0.97
CA ASP A 62 3.56 5.34 0.34
C ASP A 62 4.68 4.84 -0.59
N TYR A 63 5.50 3.90 -0.13
CA TYR A 63 6.55 3.28 -0.96
C TYR A 63 5.98 2.66 -2.25
N TYR A 64 4.83 1.98 -2.15
CA TYR A 64 4.18 1.37 -3.31
C TYR A 64 3.61 2.42 -4.26
N LEU A 65 3.04 3.51 -3.76
CA LEU A 65 2.55 4.62 -4.58
C LEU A 65 3.70 5.31 -5.34
N ASP A 66 4.78 5.63 -4.65
CA ASP A 66 5.98 6.24 -5.24
C ASP A 66 6.63 5.37 -6.32
N MET A 67 6.61 4.05 -6.10
CA MET A 67 7.22 3.07 -7.00
C MET A 67 6.20 2.35 -7.90
N ALA A 68 4.98 2.86 -8.05
CA ALA A 68 3.89 2.18 -8.76
C ALA A 68 4.27 1.75 -10.19
N ASP A 69 5.12 2.52 -10.87
CA ASP A 69 5.64 2.21 -12.22
C ASP A 69 6.55 0.98 -12.27
N ARG A 70 7.14 0.59 -11.13
CA ARG A 70 8.02 -0.58 -11.01
C ARG A 70 7.27 -1.86 -10.67
N PHE A 71 5.97 -1.74 -10.38
CA PHE A 71 5.12 -2.87 -10.02
C PHE A 71 4.25 -3.33 -11.19
N PRO A 72 3.65 -4.54 -11.11
CA PRO A 72 2.80 -5.05 -12.18
C PRO A 72 1.68 -4.06 -12.51
N LYS A 73 1.24 -4.01 -13.78
CA LYS A 73 0.22 -3.08 -14.30
C LYS A 73 -1.06 -2.98 -13.47
N ILE A 74 -1.38 -4.01 -12.69
CA ILE A 74 -2.51 -3.97 -11.76
C ILE A 74 -2.39 -2.84 -10.70
N MET A 75 -1.17 -2.51 -10.29
CA MET A 75 -0.87 -1.40 -9.37
C MET A 75 -0.80 -0.06 -10.11
N ASN A 76 -0.80 -0.05 -11.44
CA ASN A 76 -0.72 1.18 -12.23
C ASN A 76 -1.68 1.12 -13.44
N PRO A 77 -2.99 1.14 -13.21
CA PRO A 77 -3.98 1.00 -14.28
C PRO A 77 -4.12 2.25 -15.15
N GLY A 78 -3.46 3.37 -14.80
CA GLY A 78 -3.67 4.69 -15.42
C GLY A 78 -2.48 5.28 -16.19
N ARG A 79 -1.24 4.79 -16.03
CA ARG A 79 -0.09 5.32 -16.79
C ARG A 79 0.13 4.52 -18.08
N LYS A 80 0.18 5.26 -19.20
CA LYS A 80 0.50 4.75 -20.55
C LYS A 80 2.01 4.71 -20.76
#